data_AF-F9ZYR6-F1
#
_entry.id   AF-F9ZYR6-F1
#
_cell.length_a   1.000
_cell.length_b   1.000
_cell.length_c   1.000
_cell.angle_alpha   90.00
_cell.angle_beta   90.00
_cell.angle_gamma   90.00
#
_symmetry.space_group_name_H-M   'P 1'
#
loop_
_entity.id
_entity.type
_entity.pdbx_description
1 polymer ?
#
loop_
_entity_poly.entity_id
_entity_poly.type
_entity_poly.pdbx_seq_one_letter_code
_entity_poly.pdbx_strand_id
1 'polypeptide(L)'
;MPLFKLTKPVLPVLLCTAFISSDVFAAGSATRSPVTPQGGDETASVEDGVVIEFNPNRDGVVSASTGLNTVTSVKVDTSHGDIHGYAEYALGQDFVYPTLNDVEAAAATGVLTLNTFLVGPANPNLPTTVDITVQLDVHGSFTIDNGAPTLLLISDLAATTFNPVLPLTGSIYQSNLNFISSALQDANNPVESIFGSSVSPLGGGESKDYAGASANILAAELNNLDAVLNLTFPVTIGDTIVFSAVVSGSASPEPDAQNNDTDVTTDIAVLSSAGAVDFSNTANLRVFLPEGYSLGGDDPLLNNIVSTTPVPLPAAVWLMAGGIALIFPVRRKRG
;
A
#
# COMPACT_ATOMS: atom_id res chain seq x y z
N MET A 1 53.76 -24.95 18.91
CA MET A 1 54.82 -24.04 18.44
C MET A 1 55.70 -24.82 17.47
N PRO A 2 55.83 -24.38 16.21
CA PRO A 2 56.76 -23.29 15.90
C PRO A 2 56.12 -22.08 15.20
N LEU A 3 56.83 -20.96 15.36
CA LEU A 3 56.65 -19.66 14.71
C LEU A 3 56.97 -19.72 13.20
N PHE A 4 56.22 -18.96 12.41
CA PHE A 4 56.77 -18.27 11.24
C PHE A 4 56.45 -16.77 11.34
N LYS A 5 57.49 -15.96 11.12
CA LYS A 5 57.48 -14.48 11.15
C LYS A 5 57.51 -13.92 9.72
N LEU A 6 56.77 -12.81 9.58
CA LEU A 6 56.89 -11.66 8.68
C LEU A 6 56.84 -11.87 7.15
N THR A 7 55.94 -11.12 6.50
CA THR A 7 56.29 -9.87 5.78
C THR A 7 55.01 -9.04 5.54
N LYS A 8 55.07 -7.71 5.75
CA LYS A 8 54.04 -6.77 5.26
C LYS A 8 54.21 -6.62 3.75
N PRO A 9 53.11 -6.40 3.01
CA PRO A 9 52.97 -5.12 2.30
C PRO A 9 51.57 -4.51 2.50
N VAL A 10 51.51 -3.23 2.86
CA VAL A 10 51.11 -2.12 1.97
C VAL A 10 49.64 -2.20 1.55
N LEU A 11 48.86 -1.40 2.28
CA LEU A 11 47.60 -0.79 1.92
C LEU A 11 47.52 -0.42 0.43
N PRO A 12 46.54 -0.92 -0.35
CA PRO A 12 45.86 -0.08 -1.30
C PRO A 12 44.68 0.56 -0.56
N VAL A 13 44.78 1.87 -0.33
CA VAL A 13 43.59 2.73 -0.24
C VAL A 13 42.95 2.59 -1.62
N LEU A 14 42.05 1.62 -1.77
CA LEU A 14 41.09 1.68 -2.86
C LEU A 14 40.02 2.64 -2.38
N LEU A 15 40.24 3.91 -2.74
CA LEU A 15 39.21 4.92 -2.83
C LEU A 15 38.24 4.44 -3.93
N CYS A 16 37.44 3.43 -3.63
CA CYS A 16 36.19 3.24 -4.33
C CYS A 16 35.30 4.38 -3.85
N THR A 17 35.33 5.49 -4.57
CA THR A 17 34.09 6.21 -4.84
C THR A 17 33.13 5.14 -5.33
N ALA A 18 32.32 4.60 -4.42
CA ALA A 18 31.11 3.93 -4.80
C ALA A 18 30.37 4.96 -5.66
N PHE A 19 30.36 4.73 -6.97
CA PHE A 19 29.26 5.17 -7.79
C PHE A 19 28.05 4.45 -7.21
N ILE A 20 27.46 5.05 -6.19
CA ILE A 20 26.09 4.77 -5.79
C ILE A 20 25.34 5.11 -7.07
N SER A 21 24.77 4.10 -7.75
CA SER A 21 23.81 4.37 -8.81
C SER A 21 22.65 5.07 -8.13
N SER A 22 22.67 6.39 -8.20
CA SER A 22 21.66 7.32 -7.72
C SER A 22 20.49 7.37 -8.70
N ASP A 23 20.13 6.22 -9.27
CA ASP A 23 19.05 6.15 -10.23
C ASP A 23 17.76 6.25 -9.41
N VAL A 24 17.21 7.45 -9.43
CA VAL A 24 15.89 7.76 -8.92
C VAL A 24 14.93 7.42 -10.05
N PHE A 25 14.13 6.40 -9.82
CA PHE A 25 13.15 5.92 -10.80
C PHE A 25 11.86 5.54 -10.09
N ALA A 26 10.75 5.86 -10.73
CA ALA A 26 9.46 5.31 -10.44
C ALA A 26 9.32 3.99 -11.21
N ALA A 27 8.89 2.95 -10.51
CA ALA A 27 8.50 1.69 -11.12
C ALA A 27 7.03 1.42 -10.83
N GLY A 28 6.35 0.83 -11.79
CA GLY A 28 4.97 0.39 -11.66
C GLY A 28 4.86 -1.09 -12.00
N SER A 29 4.00 -1.81 -11.29
CA SER A 29 3.56 -3.12 -11.73
C SER A 29 2.05 -3.25 -11.62
N ALA A 30 1.46 -3.98 -12.56
CA ALA A 30 0.04 -4.26 -12.55
C ALA A 30 -0.14 -5.77 -12.76
N THR A 31 -1.08 -6.35 -12.04
CA THR A 31 -1.46 -7.75 -12.15
C THR A 31 -2.98 -7.86 -12.14
N ARG A 32 -3.53 -8.71 -13.00
CA ARG A 32 -4.95 -9.09 -12.93
C ARG A 32 -5.12 -10.59 -13.14
N SER A 33 -6.18 -11.15 -12.55
CA SER A 33 -6.50 -12.56 -12.62
C SER A 33 -8.00 -12.81 -12.41
N PRO A 34 -8.63 -13.77 -13.12
CA PRO A 34 -8.06 -14.57 -14.19
C PRO A 34 -8.11 -13.82 -15.53
N VAL A 35 -7.29 -14.27 -16.51
CA VAL A 35 -7.27 -13.71 -17.88
C VAL A 35 -7.65 -14.70 -18.98
N THR A 36 -7.81 -15.99 -18.64
CA THR A 36 -8.30 -17.02 -19.56
C THR A 36 -9.30 -17.94 -18.88
N PRO A 37 -10.13 -18.69 -19.63
CA PRO A 37 -11.05 -19.69 -19.07
C PRO A 37 -10.40 -20.79 -18.23
N GLN A 38 -9.08 -21.00 -18.36
CA GLN A 38 -8.31 -21.97 -17.57
C GLN A 38 -7.64 -21.33 -16.34
N GLY A 39 -7.91 -20.03 -16.08
CA GLY A 39 -7.20 -19.24 -15.09
C GLY A 39 -5.97 -18.53 -15.65
N GLY A 40 -5.05 -18.16 -14.75
CA GLY A 40 -3.79 -17.50 -15.06
C GLY A 40 -3.83 -15.99 -14.93
N ASP A 41 -2.63 -15.41 -14.82
CA ASP A 41 -2.42 -14.00 -14.50
C ASP A 41 -1.81 -13.26 -15.69
N GLU A 42 -2.19 -12.00 -15.84
CA GLU A 42 -1.51 -11.05 -16.70
C GLU A 42 -0.78 -10.04 -15.82
N THR A 43 0.55 -10.01 -15.94
CA THR A 43 1.43 -9.16 -15.14
C THR A 43 2.37 -8.39 -16.06
N ALA A 44 2.52 -7.09 -15.82
CA ALA A 44 3.60 -6.28 -16.39
C ALA A 44 4.23 -5.40 -15.33
N SER A 45 5.50 -5.06 -15.57
CA SER A 45 6.22 -4.06 -14.81
C SER A 45 6.90 -3.09 -15.77
N VAL A 46 6.88 -1.80 -15.43
CA VAL A 46 7.51 -0.74 -16.21
C VAL A 46 8.31 0.15 -15.27
N GLU A 47 9.29 0.82 -15.85
CA GLU A 47 10.05 1.90 -15.22
C GLU A 47 9.67 3.22 -15.94
N ASP A 48 9.82 4.34 -15.23
CA ASP A 48 9.89 5.71 -15.75
C ASP A 48 8.71 6.19 -16.62
N GLY A 49 7.66 6.71 -15.98
CA GLY A 49 6.63 7.52 -16.64
C GLY A 49 5.78 6.79 -17.68
N VAL A 50 5.74 5.46 -17.63
CA VAL A 50 4.92 4.61 -18.49
C VAL A 50 3.62 4.23 -17.78
N VAL A 51 2.53 4.17 -18.56
CA VAL A 51 1.23 3.67 -18.11
C VAL A 51 1.12 2.19 -18.47
N ILE A 52 0.81 1.35 -17.48
CA ILE A 52 0.35 -0.02 -17.68
C ILE A 52 -1.17 0.00 -17.64
N GLU A 53 -1.83 -0.59 -18.63
CA GLU A 53 -3.28 -0.73 -18.65
C GLU A 53 -3.65 -2.09 -19.22
N PHE A 54 -4.41 -2.87 -18.43
CA PHE A 54 -4.90 -4.18 -18.82
C PHE A 54 -6.42 -4.21 -18.86
N ASN A 55 -6.94 -4.80 -19.94
CA ASN A 55 -8.37 -4.98 -20.20
C ASN A 55 -9.21 -3.71 -19.96
N PRO A 56 -8.90 -2.58 -20.63
CA PRO A 56 -9.61 -1.32 -20.43
C PRO A 56 -11.10 -1.41 -20.80
N ASN A 57 -11.48 -2.34 -21.67
CA ASN A 57 -12.86 -2.58 -22.07
C ASN A 57 -13.65 -3.42 -21.06
N ARG A 58 -12.99 -3.95 -20.02
CA ARG A 58 -13.58 -4.86 -19.03
C ARG A 58 -14.25 -6.07 -19.72
N ASP A 59 -13.54 -6.67 -20.67
CA ASP A 59 -13.98 -7.90 -21.32
C ASP A 59 -13.97 -9.05 -20.30
N GLY A 60 -15.09 -9.78 -20.21
CA GLY A 60 -15.26 -10.88 -19.26
C GLY A 60 -14.62 -12.19 -19.71
N VAL A 61 -14.26 -13.01 -18.74
CA VAL A 61 -13.71 -14.36 -18.90
C VAL A 61 -14.63 -15.33 -18.19
N VAL A 62 -15.14 -16.30 -18.94
CA VAL A 62 -15.95 -17.39 -18.38
C VAL A 62 -15.07 -18.61 -18.17
N SER A 63 -14.97 -19.09 -16.94
CA SER A 63 -14.22 -20.28 -16.57
C SER A 63 -14.77 -21.52 -17.27
N ALA A 64 -13.87 -22.35 -17.79
CA ALA A 64 -14.22 -23.60 -18.47
C ALA A 64 -14.64 -24.71 -17.50
N SER A 65 -14.25 -24.62 -16.22
CA SER A 65 -14.50 -25.65 -15.20
C SER A 65 -15.82 -25.43 -14.47
N THR A 66 -16.12 -24.18 -14.12
CA THR A 66 -17.20 -23.80 -13.19
C THR A 66 -18.32 -23.03 -13.90
N GLY A 67 -18.04 -22.46 -15.09
CA GLY A 67 -18.93 -21.51 -15.75
C GLY A 67 -18.97 -20.13 -15.08
N LEU A 68 -18.08 -19.88 -14.12
CA LEU A 68 -17.89 -18.60 -13.45
C LEU A 68 -17.58 -17.50 -14.47
N ASN A 69 -18.30 -16.39 -14.43
CA ASN A 69 -17.91 -15.19 -15.18
C ASN A 69 -17.07 -14.28 -14.27
N THR A 70 -15.93 -13.81 -14.77
CA THR A 70 -15.07 -12.85 -14.09
C THR A 70 -14.75 -11.69 -15.01
N VAL A 71 -14.62 -10.50 -14.44
CA VAL A 71 -14.16 -9.31 -15.17
C VAL A 71 -13.08 -8.64 -14.35
N THR A 72 -11.89 -8.47 -14.94
CA THR A 72 -10.78 -7.81 -14.26
C THR A 72 -10.13 -6.77 -15.16
N SER A 73 -9.83 -5.60 -14.59
CA SER A 73 -9.07 -4.55 -15.25
C SER A 73 -8.17 -3.84 -14.23
N VAL A 74 -7.01 -3.40 -14.66
CA VAL A 74 -6.10 -2.62 -13.81
C VAL A 74 -5.32 -1.64 -14.66
N LYS A 75 -5.09 -0.44 -14.12
CA LYS A 75 -4.27 0.59 -14.72
C LYS A 75 -3.36 1.18 -13.65
N VAL A 76 -2.08 1.32 -14.00
CA VAL A 76 -1.06 1.95 -13.16
C VAL A 76 -0.37 3.02 -13.98
N ASP A 77 -0.45 4.26 -13.51
CA ASP A 77 0.20 5.42 -14.12
C ASP A 77 1.38 5.87 -13.24
N THR A 78 2.58 5.49 -13.64
CA THR A 78 3.82 5.83 -12.94
C THR A 78 4.23 7.30 -13.10
N SER A 79 3.56 8.07 -13.97
CA SER A 79 3.83 9.51 -14.14
C SER A 79 3.00 10.37 -13.20
N HIS A 80 1.77 9.96 -12.89
CA HIS A 80 0.86 10.71 -12.01
C HIS A 80 0.73 10.11 -10.60
N GLY A 81 1.19 8.88 -10.42
CA GLY A 81 1.11 8.19 -9.13
C GLY A 81 -0.27 7.62 -8.87
N ASP A 82 -0.96 7.18 -9.93
CA ASP A 82 -2.33 6.69 -9.88
C ASP A 82 -2.41 5.17 -10.09
N ILE A 83 -3.21 4.51 -9.26
CA ILE A 83 -3.62 3.11 -9.43
C ILE A 83 -5.13 3.05 -9.56
N HIS A 84 -5.62 2.31 -10.55
CA HIS A 84 -7.04 2.10 -10.80
C HIS A 84 -7.29 0.63 -11.09
N GLY A 85 -8.45 0.12 -10.71
CA GLY A 85 -8.80 -1.23 -11.08
C GLY A 85 -10.21 -1.66 -10.74
N TYR A 86 -10.52 -2.86 -11.17
CA TYR A 86 -11.84 -3.46 -11.10
C TYR A 86 -11.70 -4.98 -11.05
N ALA A 87 -12.45 -5.62 -10.17
CA ALA A 87 -12.57 -7.07 -10.11
C ALA A 87 -14.02 -7.44 -9.84
N GLU A 88 -14.64 -8.17 -10.77
CA GLU A 88 -16.00 -8.68 -10.68
C GLU A 88 -15.99 -10.19 -10.78
N TYR A 89 -16.89 -10.79 -10.03
CA TYR A 89 -17.15 -12.21 -9.96
C TYR A 89 -18.66 -12.45 -10.07
N ALA A 90 -19.07 -13.42 -10.88
CA ALA A 90 -20.47 -13.82 -11.00
C ALA A 90 -20.62 -15.33 -11.22
N LEU A 91 -21.06 -16.04 -10.17
CA LEU A 91 -21.33 -17.47 -10.17
C LEU A 91 -22.84 -17.74 -10.15
N GLY A 92 -23.36 -18.34 -11.22
CA GLY A 92 -24.79 -18.56 -11.40
C GLY A 92 -25.39 -19.78 -10.68
N GLN A 93 -24.58 -20.62 -10.05
CA GLN A 93 -25.02 -21.84 -9.35
C GLN A 93 -24.03 -22.24 -8.26
N ASP A 94 -24.51 -22.91 -7.22
CA ASP A 94 -23.64 -23.47 -6.18
C ASP A 94 -22.63 -24.44 -6.79
N PHE A 95 -21.41 -24.46 -6.24
CA PHE A 95 -20.31 -25.27 -6.76
C PHE A 95 -19.51 -25.88 -5.61
N VAL A 96 -18.92 -27.05 -5.85
CA VAL A 96 -18.04 -27.72 -4.90
C VAL A 96 -16.69 -27.91 -5.56
N TYR A 97 -15.69 -27.21 -5.04
CA TYR A 97 -14.29 -27.32 -5.45
C TYR A 97 -13.60 -28.47 -4.72
N PRO A 98 -12.62 -29.16 -5.30
CA PRO A 98 -11.89 -30.22 -4.59
C PRO A 98 -10.99 -29.69 -3.47
N THR A 99 -10.45 -28.48 -3.62
CA THR A 99 -9.58 -27.83 -2.64
C THR A 99 -9.78 -26.31 -2.63
N LEU A 100 -9.31 -25.64 -1.57
CA LEU A 100 -9.36 -24.17 -1.47
C LEU A 100 -8.57 -23.46 -2.59
N ASN A 101 -7.49 -24.07 -3.08
CA ASN A 101 -6.68 -23.48 -4.15
C ASN A 101 -7.40 -23.48 -5.51
N ASP A 102 -8.43 -24.32 -5.66
CA ASP A 102 -9.23 -24.38 -6.87
C ASP A 102 -10.36 -23.34 -6.87
N VAL A 103 -10.62 -22.69 -5.72
CA VAL A 103 -11.65 -21.65 -5.62
C VAL A 103 -11.23 -20.46 -6.46
N GLU A 104 -11.93 -20.29 -7.58
CA GLU A 104 -11.69 -19.20 -8.50
C GLU A 104 -12.22 -17.88 -7.91
N ALA A 105 -11.42 -16.82 -8.02
CA ALA A 105 -11.75 -15.47 -7.60
C ALA A 105 -11.24 -14.47 -8.65
N ALA A 106 -11.84 -13.28 -8.68
CA ALA A 106 -11.35 -12.19 -9.50
C ALA A 106 -10.49 -11.26 -8.65
N ALA A 107 -9.32 -10.87 -9.17
CA ALA A 107 -8.42 -9.96 -8.49
C ALA A 107 -7.73 -8.99 -9.47
N ALA A 108 -7.51 -7.76 -9.00
CA ALA A 108 -6.75 -6.73 -9.69
C ALA A 108 -5.84 -6.01 -8.69
N THR A 109 -4.56 -5.89 -9.01
CA THR A 109 -3.54 -5.31 -8.11
C THR A 109 -2.65 -4.37 -8.89
N GLY A 110 -2.43 -3.17 -8.34
CA GLY A 110 -1.43 -2.24 -8.82
C GLY A 110 -0.41 -1.92 -7.73
N VAL A 111 0.84 -1.73 -8.14
CA VAL A 111 1.95 -1.32 -7.29
C VAL A 111 2.65 -0.14 -7.93
N LEU A 112 2.93 0.87 -7.13
CA LEU A 112 3.84 1.97 -7.46
C LEU A 112 5.00 1.94 -6.49
N THR A 113 6.22 2.01 -7.00
CA THR A 113 7.44 2.09 -6.21
C THR A 113 8.24 3.30 -6.65
N LEU A 114 8.81 4.02 -5.70
CA LEU A 114 9.70 5.16 -5.98
C LEU A 114 10.95 5.04 -5.12
N ASN A 115 12.11 5.05 -5.75
CA ASN A 115 13.40 5.13 -5.07
C ASN A 115 13.97 6.54 -5.17
N THR A 116 14.32 7.17 -4.06
CA THR A 116 14.81 8.55 -4.00
C THR A 116 15.69 8.78 -2.75
N PHE A 117 16.10 10.02 -2.50
CA PHE A 117 16.87 10.42 -1.33
C PHE A 117 16.49 11.84 -0.89
N LEU A 118 16.63 12.11 0.40
CA LEU A 118 16.33 13.43 0.94
C LEU A 118 17.46 14.42 0.66
N VAL A 119 17.11 15.56 0.05
CA VAL A 119 17.99 16.71 -0.16
C VAL A 119 17.58 17.83 0.77
N GLY A 120 18.52 18.21 1.64
CA GLY A 120 18.33 19.30 2.59
C GLY A 120 18.63 20.68 2.02
N PRO A 121 18.14 21.74 2.69
CA PRO A 121 18.43 23.12 2.34
C PRO A 121 19.92 23.47 2.54
N ALA A 122 20.42 24.45 1.79
CA ALA A 122 21.79 24.94 1.91
C ALA A 122 22.13 25.61 3.26
N ASN A 123 21.13 25.84 4.13
CA ASN A 123 21.31 26.43 5.44
C ASN A 123 21.71 25.35 6.48
N PRO A 124 22.95 25.38 7.01
CA PRO A 124 23.45 24.36 7.94
C PRO A 124 22.79 24.41 9.34
N ASN A 125 21.96 25.41 9.61
CA ASN A 125 21.25 25.53 10.90
C ASN A 125 19.91 24.77 10.92
N LEU A 126 19.49 24.19 9.80
CA LEU A 126 18.26 23.41 9.74
C LEU A 126 18.51 21.94 10.15
N PRO A 127 17.49 21.24 10.68
CA PRO A 127 17.63 19.86 11.15
C PRO A 127 18.18 18.93 10.06
N THR A 128 19.06 18.02 10.42
CA THR A 128 19.56 17.01 9.46
C THR A 128 18.60 15.84 9.28
N THR A 129 17.62 15.70 10.19
CA THR A 129 16.57 14.68 10.15
C THR A 129 15.23 15.38 10.21
N VAL A 130 14.32 15.00 9.32
CA VAL A 130 12.98 15.54 9.24
C VAL A 130 11.95 14.45 8.99
N ASP A 131 10.70 14.72 9.33
CA ASP A 131 9.59 13.83 9.01
C ASP A 131 9.06 14.11 7.61
N ILE A 132 8.89 13.05 6.82
CA ILE A 132 8.25 13.06 5.50
C ILE A 132 6.92 12.32 5.63
N THR A 133 5.84 12.84 5.05
CA THR A 133 4.54 12.17 5.03
C THR A 133 4.19 11.73 3.61
N VAL A 134 3.92 10.45 3.44
CA VAL A 134 3.34 9.89 2.21
C VAL A 134 1.85 9.64 2.45
N GLN A 135 1.03 10.02 1.49
CA GLN A 135 -0.42 9.89 1.53
C GLN A 135 -0.91 9.10 0.32
N LEU A 136 -1.88 8.22 0.55
CA LEU A 136 -2.62 7.50 -0.47
C LEU A 136 -4.10 7.77 -0.26
N ASP A 137 -4.72 8.44 -1.25
CA ASP A 137 -6.16 8.67 -1.26
C ASP A 137 -6.84 7.46 -1.91
N VAL A 138 -7.68 6.75 -1.16
CA VAL A 138 -8.35 5.52 -1.59
C VAL A 138 -9.83 5.82 -1.78
N HIS A 139 -10.32 5.65 -3.01
CA HIS A 139 -11.74 5.72 -3.30
C HIS A 139 -12.18 4.51 -4.13
N GLY A 140 -13.16 3.79 -3.61
CA GLY A 140 -13.71 2.62 -4.26
C GLY A 140 -15.16 2.34 -3.86
N SER A 141 -15.62 1.17 -4.26
CA SER A 141 -16.94 0.66 -3.94
C SER A 141 -16.98 -0.85 -4.08
N PHE A 142 -17.90 -1.44 -3.34
CA PHE A 142 -18.38 -2.80 -3.43
C PHE A 142 -19.79 -2.80 -4.03
N THR A 143 -20.02 -3.72 -4.97
CA THR A 143 -21.34 -4.03 -5.49
C THR A 143 -21.65 -5.48 -5.16
N ILE A 144 -22.84 -5.75 -4.63
CA ILE A 144 -23.35 -7.10 -4.39
C ILE A 144 -24.65 -7.22 -5.20
N ASP A 145 -24.64 -8.09 -6.21
CA ASP A 145 -25.81 -8.31 -7.06
C ASP A 145 -26.71 -9.42 -6.49
N ASN A 146 -26.10 -10.47 -5.94
CA ASN A 146 -26.79 -11.55 -5.21
C ASN A 146 -25.84 -12.30 -4.27
N GLY A 147 -26.42 -13.02 -3.31
CA GLY A 147 -25.67 -13.74 -2.27
C GLY A 147 -24.91 -12.80 -1.33
N ALA A 148 -23.88 -13.34 -0.68
CA ALA A 148 -22.95 -12.63 0.19
C ALA A 148 -21.50 -12.94 -0.20
N PRO A 149 -21.05 -12.49 -1.40
CA PRO A 149 -19.68 -12.71 -1.85
C PRO A 149 -18.68 -12.06 -0.89
N THR A 150 -17.45 -12.54 -0.88
CA THR A 150 -16.36 -11.90 -0.14
C THR A 150 -15.68 -10.88 -1.04
N LEU A 151 -15.82 -9.60 -0.68
CA LEU A 151 -15.28 -8.45 -1.37
C LEU A 151 -14.22 -7.79 -0.48
N LEU A 152 -13.05 -7.52 -1.06
CA LEU A 152 -11.89 -7.01 -0.34
C LEU A 152 -11.21 -5.91 -1.15
N LEU A 153 -10.93 -4.79 -0.50
CA LEU A 153 -10.11 -3.72 -1.02
C LEU A 153 -8.99 -3.44 -0.02
N ILE A 154 -7.75 -3.71 -0.43
CA ILE A 154 -6.53 -3.52 0.34
C ILE A 154 -5.80 -2.29 -0.17
N SER A 155 -5.30 -1.48 0.74
CA SER A 155 -4.37 -0.40 0.46
C SER A 155 -3.20 -0.48 1.44
N ASP A 156 -1.98 -0.46 0.91
CA ASP A 156 -0.75 -0.55 1.69
C ASP A 156 0.24 0.52 1.25
N LEU A 157 0.77 1.25 2.23
CA LEU A 157 1.86 2.19 2.07
C LEU A 157 3.03 1.69 2.89
N ALA A 158 4.17 1.50 2.23
CA ALA A 158 5.42 1.16 2.86
C ALA A 158 6.52 2.16 2.51
N ALA A 159 7.37 2.48 3.47
CA ALA A 159 8.56 3.30 3.28
C ALA A 159 9.76 2.59 3.90
N THR A 160 10.79 2.35 3.11
CA THR A 160 12.07 1.84 3.60
C THR A 160 13.08 2.97 3.59
N THR A 161 13.69 3.24 4.74
CA THR A 161 14.79 4.21 4.86
C THR A 161 16.05 3.47 5.23
N PHE A 162 17.18 3.81 4.61
CA PHE A 162 18.47 3.26 4.99
C PHE A 162 19.63 4.17 4.62
N ASN A 163 20.71 4.03 5.37
CA ASN A 163 21.94 4.74 5.07
C ASN A 163 22.67 4.04 3.90
N PRO A 164 23.00 4.74 2.80
CA PRO A 164 23.65 4.11 1.66
C PRO A 164 25.08 3.60 1.95
N VAL A 165 25.74 4.12 2.99
CA VAL A 165 27.08 3.67 3.43
C VAL A 165 26.99 2.40 4.28
N LEU A 166 25.89 2.22 5.01
CA LEU A 166 25.62 1.07 5.87
C LEU A 166 24.20 0.54 5.59
N PRO A 167 24.00 -0.19 4.47
CA PRO A 167 22.66 -0.52 3.97
C PRO A 167 21.84 -1.48 4.86
N LEU A 168 22.43 -2.02 5.93
CA LEU A 168 21.72 -2.84 6.93
C LEU A 168 21.19 -2.02 8.11
N THR A 169 21.55 -0.73 8.21
CA THR A 169 21.00 0.19 9.20
C THR A 169 19.91 1.03 8.56
N GLY A 170 18.66 0.67 8.86
CA GLY A 170 17.47 1.25 8.27
C GLY A 170 16.20 0.78 8.97
N SER A 171 15.07 1.31 8.53
CA SER A 171 13.74 0.95 9.03
C SER A 171 12.75 0.83 7.87
N ILE A 172 11.86 -0.16 7.99
CA ILE A 172 10.69 -0.33 7.15
C ILE A 172 9.50 0.15 7.96
N TYR A 173 8.81 1.15 7.46
CA TYR A 173 7.57 1.69 8.02
C TYR A 173 6.40 1.27 7.15
N GLN A 174 5.26 0.94 7.76
CA GLN A 174 4.10 0.45 7.03
C GLN A 174 2.79 1.03 7.61
N SER A 175 1.87 1.33 6.72
CA SER A 175 0.49 1.76 6.99
C SER A 175 -0.42 0.97 6.05
N ASN A 176 -1.36 0.19 6.59
CA ASN A 176 -2.24 -0.67 5.80
C ASN A 176 -3.70 -0.44 6.22
N LEU A 177 -4.60 -0.43 5.24
CA LEU A 177 -6.03 -0.34 5.42
C LEU A 177 -6.73 -1.36 4.52
N ASN A 178 -7.64 -2.12 5.12
CA ASN A 178 -8.46 -3.10 4.40
C ASN A 178 -9.94 -2.78 4.61
N PHE A 179 -10.71 -2.76 3.53
CA PHE A 179 -12.17 -2.82 3.55
C PHE A 179 -12.61 -4.23 3.20
N ILE A 180 -13.53 -4.79 3.98
CA ILE A 180 -14.00 -6.17 3.81
C ILE A 180 -15.52 -6.21 3.88
N SER A 181 -16.15 -6.89 2.93
CA SER A 181 -17.56 -7.26 2.99
C SER A 181 -17.69 -8.75 2.72
N SER A 182 -18.42 -9.48 3.55
CA SER A 182 -18.66 -10.92 3.38
C SER A 182 -19.92 -11.35 4.14
N ALA A 183 -20.26 -12.63 4.06
CA ALA A 183 -21.34 -13.24 4.83
C ALA A 183 -21.19 -13.11 6.37
N LEU A 184 -19.99 -12.79 6.87
CA LEU A 184 -19.73 -12.63 8.30
C LEU A 184 -20.11 -11.24 8.85
N GLN A 185 -20.28 -10.24 7.98
CA GLN A 185 -20.57 -8.87 8.36
C GLN A 185 -22.08 -8.67 8.61
N ASP A 186 -22.43 -7.77 9.54
CA ASP A 186 -23.83 -7.42 9.83
C ASP A 186 -24.45 -6.74 8.61
N ALA A 187 -25.66 -7.14 8.22
CA ALA A 187 -26.39 -6.50 7.12
C ALA A 187 -26.60 -4.98 7.31
N ASN A 188 -26.62 -4.49 8.56
CA ASN A 188 -26.69 -3.05 8.85
C ASN A 188 -25.33 -2.34 8.76
N ASN A 189 -24.22 -3.08 8.85
CA ASN A 189 -22.85 -2.60 8.70
C ASN A 189 -22.09 -3.55 7.77
N PRO A 190 -22.43 -3.55 6.46
CA PRO A 190 -21.99 -4.57 5.51
C PRO A 190 -20.49 -4.50 5.19
N VAL A 191 -19.80 -3.45 5.63
CA VAL A 191 -18.37 -3.23 5.40
C VAL A 191 -17.66 -3.07 6.73
N GLU A 192 -16.63 -3.89 6.93
CA GLU A 192 -15.66 -3.77 8.00
C GLU A 192 -14.41 -3.05 7.50
N SER A 193 -13.81 -2.20 8.33
CA SER A 193 -12.56 -1.52 8.03
C SER A 193 -11.50 -1.87 9.06
N ILE A 194 -10.35 -2.39 8.61
CA ILE A 194 -9.26 -2.84 9.46
C ILE A 194 -8.02 -2.02 9.13
N PHE A 195 -7.50 -1.30 10.12
CA PHE A 195 -6.27 -0.54 10.00
C PHE A 195 -5.13 -1.24 10.76
N GLY A 196 -3.97 -1.32 10.12
CA GLY A 196 -2.74 -1.82 10.71
C GLY A 196 -1.58 -0.86 10.46
N SER A 197 -0.65 -0.77 11.41
CA SER A 197 0.59 -0.04 11.21
C SER A 197 1.75 -0.75 11.87
N SER A 198 2.94 -0.60 11.27
CA SER A 198 4.13 -1.17 11.88
C SER A 198 5.42 -0.47 11.50
N VAL A 199 6.45 -0.71 12.31
CA VAL A 199 7.84 -0.38 12.02
C VAL A 199 8.73 -1.56 12.35
N SER A 200 9.63 -1.88 11.43
CA SER A 200 10.59 -2.98 11.56
C SER A 200 12.01 -2.52 11.21
N PRO A 201 13.05 -2.94 11.95
CA PRO A 201 14.44 -2.72 11.54
C PRO A 201 14.78 -3.50 10.27
N LEU A 202 15.47 -2.86 9.33
CA LEU A 202 15.88 -3.51 8.07
C LEU A 202 16.85 -4.69 8.28
N GLY A 203 17.71 -4.62 9.30
CA GLY A 203 18.67 -5.67 9.68
C GLY A 203 18.08 -6.88 10.40
N GLY A 204 16.75 -6.99 10.47
CA GLY A 204 16.04 -8.03 11.21
C GLY A 204 15.74 -7.63 12.65
N GLY A 205 14.57 -8.05 13.13
CA GLY A 205 14.06 -7.73 14.46
C GLY A 205 12.55 -7.91 14.53
N GLU A 206 11.99 -7.71 15.72
CA GLU A 206 10.54 -7.71 15.90
C GLU A 206 9.94 -6.42 15.33
N SER A 207 8.83 -6.58 14.62
CA SER A 207 7.97 -5.47 14.21
C SER A 207 7.19 -4.93 15.41
N LYS A 208 6.91 -3.63 15.42
CA LYS A 208 6.14 -2.97 16.48
C LYS A 208 5.13 -2.02 15.86
N ASP A 209 4.05 -1.76 16.58
CA ASP A 209 3.07 -0.74 16.20
C ASP A 209 3.76 0.61 15.97
N TYR A 210 3.33 1.32 14.94
CA TYR A 210 3.95 2.57 14.54
C TYR A 210 2.97 3.74 14.57
N ALA A 211 3.30 4.77 15.36
CA ALA A 211 2.45 5.94 15.57
C ALA A 211 2.49 6.96 14.42
N GLY A 212 3.48 6.86 13.52
CA GLY A 212 3.59 7.75 12.35
C GLY A 212 2.63 7.39 11.21
N ALA A 213 1.96 6.23 11.30
CA ALA A 213 0.94 5.79 10.36
C ALA A 213 -0.46 6.12 10.87
N SER A 214 -1.37 6.50 9.97
CA SER A 214 -2.78 6.68 10.30
C SER A 214 -3.68 6.45 9.08
N ALA A 215 -4.94 6.11 9.33
CA ALA A 215 -5.99 6.09 8.32
C ALA A 215 -7.14 6.97 8.78
N ASN A 216 -7.64 7.81 7.88
CA ASN A 216 -8.86 8.58 8.07
C ASN A 216 -9.95 8.01 7.16
N ILE A 217 -10.87 7.23 7.73
CA ILE A 217 -11.97 6.61 7.00
C ILE A 217 -13.12 7.63 6.92
N LEU A 218 -13.36 8.13 5.72
CA LEU A 218 -14.39 9.13 5.44
C LEU A 218 -15.74 8.46 5.14
N ALA A 219 -15.72 7.31 4.47
CA ALA A 219 -16.88 6.48 4.21
C ALA A 219 -16.50 4.98 4.18
N ALA A 220 -17.38 4.15 4.71
CA ALA A 220 -17.26 2.69 4.71
C ALA A 220 -18.63 2.07 4.43
N GLU A 221 -19.22 2.47 3.31
CA GLU A 221 -20.50 1.96 2.81
C GLU A 221 -20.24 1.16 1.53
N LEU A 222 -21.09 0.18 1.19
CA LEU A 222 -20.87 -0.66 0.00
C LEU A 222 -20.59 0.18 -1.25
N ASN A 223 -21.46 1.13 -1.58
CA ASN A 223 -21.30 1.97 -2.76
C ASN A 223 -20.32 3.14 -2.59
N ASN A 224 -19.67 3.29 -1.43
CA ASN A 224 -18.75 4.39 -1.17
C ASN A 224 -17.72 4.02 -0.08
N LEU A 225 -16.55 3.57 -0.53
CA LEU A 225 -15.38 3.34 0.29
C LEU A 225 -14.42 4.52 0.07
N ASP A 226 -14.23 5.34 1.09
CA ASP A 226 -13.41 6.54 0.99
C ASP A 226 -12.50 6.64 2.22
N ALA A 227 -11.19 6.67 2.00
CA ALA A 227 -10.22 6.85 3.05
C ALA A 227 -8.94 7.52 2.58
N VAL A 228 -8.28 8.19 3.53
CA VAL A 228 -6.95 8.75 3.36
C VAL A 228 -5.97 8.00 4.25
N LEU A 229 -5.03 7.28 3.63
CA LEU A 229 -3.99 6.53 4.32
C LEU A 229 -2.71 7.37 4.36
N ASN A 230 -2.15 7.57 5.56
CA ASN A 230 -0.94 8.36 5.77
C ASN A 230 0.16 7.52 6.40
N LEU A 231 1.39 7.81 6.00
CA LEU A 231 2.61 7.26 6.58
C LEU A 231 3.64 8.38 6.75
N THR A 232 3.90 8.78 7.99
CA THR A 232 4.90 9.79 8.35
C THR A 232 6.10 9.11 9.00
N PHE A 233 7.31 9.36 8.52
CA PHE A 233 8.52 8.72 9.02
C PHE A 233 9.73 9.66 8.97
N PRO A 234 10.70 9.48 9.88
CA PRO A 234 11.89 10.31 9.94
C PRO A 234 12.89 9.89 8.86
N VAL A 235 13.50 10.87 8.22
CA VAL A 235 14.55 10.67 7.21
C VAL A 235 15.70 11.63 7.44
N THR A 236 16.93 11.11 7.39
CA THR A 236 18.14 11.94 7.45
C THR A 236 18.54 12.38 6.05
N ILE A 237 19.07 13.60 5.91
CA ILE A 237 19.63 14.08 4.65
C ILE A 237 20.65 13.07 4.11
N GLY A 238 20.48 12.68 2.85
CA GLY A 238 21.34 11.69 2.18
C GLY A 238 20.97 10.22 2.43
N ASP A 239 20.01 9.93 3.31
CA ASP A 239 19.45 8.57 3.41
C ASP A 239 18.67 8.26 2.13
N THR A 240 18.76 7.00 1.70
CA THR A 240 17.95 6.47 0.61
C THR A 240 16.57 6.12 1.14
N ILE A 241 15.56 6.42 0.33
CA ILE A 241 14.17 6.17 0.63
C ILE A 241 13.54 5.39 -0.52
N VAL A 242 12.89 4.28 -0.18
CA VAL A 242 12.11 3.48 -1.12
C VAL A 242 10.66 3.46 -0.65
N PHE A 243 9.77 4.06 -1.43
CA PHE A 243 8.33 4.03 -1.19
C PHE A 243 7.69 2.95 -2.03
N SER A 244 6.69 2.28 -1.46
CA SER A 244 5.80 1.38 -2.18
C SER A 244 4.37 1.69 -1.80
N ALA A 245 3.51 1.89 -2.79
CA ALA A 245 2.06 1.97 -2.64
C ALA A 245 1.45 0.79 -3.38
N VAL A 246 0.62 0.02 -2.69
CA VAL A 246 -0.09 -1.13 -3.25
C VAL A 246 -1.58 -0.92 -3.05
N VAL A 247 -2.35 -1.12 -4.12
CA VAL A 247 -3.80 -1.23 -4.03
C VAL A 247 -4.24 -2.51 -4.72
N SER A 248 -5.06 -3.29 -4.02
CA SER A 248 -5.55 -4.58 -4.52
C SER A 248 -7.04 -4.71 -4.22
N GLY A 249 -7.82 -5.08 -5.23
CA GLY A 249 -9.22 -5.44 -5.08
C GLY A 249 -9.43 -6.90 -5.46
N SER A 250 -10.25 -7.61 -4.68
CA SER A 250 -10.64 -8.98 -5.01
C SER A 250 -12.12 -9.25 -4.71
N ALA A 251 -12.75 -10.00 -5.60
CA ALA A 251 -14.11 -10.50 -5.45
C ALA A 251 -14.11 -12.04 -5.52
N SER A 252 -14.62 -12.66 -4.47
CA SER A 252 -14.62 -14.11 -4.26
C SER A 252 -16.03 -14.61 -3.93
N PRO A 253 -16.32 -15.89 -4.20
CA PRO A 253 -17.64 -16.47 -3.92
C PRO A 253 -18.05 -16.40 -2.45
N GLU A 254 -19.35 -16.62 -2.21
CA GLU A 254 -19.88 -16.81 -0.86
C GLU A 254 -19.51 -18.21 -0.35
N PRO A 255 -18.83 -18.33 0.80
CA PRO A 255 -18.58 -19.64 1.39
C PRO A 255 -19.88 -20.26 1.92
N ASP A 256 -20.10 -21.56 1.68
CA ASP A 256 -21.25 -22.26 2.24
C ASP A 256 -21.01 -22.64 3.72
N ALA A 257 -21.44 -21.75 4.61
CA ALA A 257 -21.33 -21.92 6.05
C ALA A 257 -22.12 -23.15 6.60
N GLN A 258 -23.09 -23.70 5.85
CA GLN A 258 -23.90 -24.84 6.32
C GLN A 258 -23.17 -26.17 6.19
N ASN A 259 -22.20 -26.28 5.28
CA ASN A 259 -21.41 -27.49 5.08
C ASN A 259 -20.20 -27.60 6.03
N ASN A 260 -20.04 -26.64 6.95
CA ASN A 260 -19.07 -26.66 8.05
C ASN A 260 -17.64 -26.97 7.60
N ASP A 261 -17.30 -26.36 6.47
CA ASP A 261 -16.10 -26.55 5.70
C ASP A 261 -14.91 -25.83 6.35
N THR A 262 -14.51 -26.38 7.48
CA THR A 262 -13.41 -25.88 8.31
C THR A 262 -12.09 -26.59 8.01
N ASP A 263 -12.14 -27.60 7.13
CA ASP A 263 -11.00 -28.37 6.71
C ASP A 263 -10.62 -27.97 5.27
N VAL A 264 -9.63 -27.08 5.18
CA VAL A 264 -9.08 -26.59 3.89
C VAL A 264 -8.43 -27.68 3.02
N THR A 265 -8.40 -28.94 3.49
CA THR A 265 -7.87 -30.09 2.77
C THR A 265 -8.94 -30.95 2.09
N THR A 266 -10.22 -30.61 2.26
CA THR A 266 -11.36 -31.31 1.66
C THR A 266 -12.10 -30.46 0.63
N ASP A 267 -13.14 -31.05 0.04
CA ASP A 267 -14.02 -30.40 -0.92
C ASP A 267 -14.61 -29.09 -0.34
N ILE A 268 -14.42 -27.98 -1.06
CA ILE A 268 -14.86 -26.65 -0.68
C ILE A 268 -16.18 -26.25 -1.33
N ALA A 269 -17.23 -26.07 -0.53
CA ALA A 269 -18.55 -25.70 -1.03
C ALA A 269 -18.74 -24.17 -1.05
N VAL A 270 -19.20 -23.65 -2.19
CA VAL A 270 -19.54 -22.24 -2.38
C VAL A 270 -20.94 -22.07 -2.92
N LEU A 271 -21.58 -20.97 -2.54
CA LEU A 271 -22.93 -20.61 -2.97
C LEU A 271 -22.90 -19.70 -4.20
N SER A 272 -23.96 -19.76 -4.99
CA SER A 272 -24.19 -18.81 -6.08
C SER A 272 -24.21 -17.38 -5.54
N SER A 273 -23.25 -16.58 -5.96
CA SER A 273 -23.14 -15.17 -5.59
C SER A 273 -22.46 -14.37 -6.70
N ALA A 274 -22.67 -13.06 -6.68
CA ALA A 274 -22.07 -12.15 -7.61
C ALA A 274 -21.84 -10.79 -6.95
N GLY A 275 -20.69 -10.21 -7.28
CA GLY A 275 -20.31 -8.91 -6.77
C GLY A 275 -19.03 -8.41 -7.41
N ALA A 276 -18.72 -7.15 -7.14
CA ALA A 276 -17.58 -6.45 -7.71
C ALA A 276 -16.91 -5.54 -6.70
N VAL A 277 -15.60 -5.38 -6.87
CA VAL A 277 -14.78 -4.35 -6.25
C VAL A 277 -14.35 -3.39 -7.34
N ASP A 278 -14.75 -2.13 -7.21
CA ASP A 278 -14.35 -1.05 -8.11
C ASP A 278 -13.49 -0.04 -7.34
N PHE A 279 -12.23 0.11 -7.73
CA PHE A 279 -11.32 1.15 -7.27
C PHE A 279 -10.80 1.95 -8.47
N SER A 280 -11.63 2.09 -9.51
CA SER A 280 -11.29 2.80 -10.74
C SER A 280 -11.24 4.31 -10.56
N ASN A 281 -11.77 4.85 -9.46
CA ASN A 281 -11.78 6.29 -9.25
C ASN A 281 -10.50 6.80 -8.59
N THR A 282 -9.89 6.08 -7.63
CA THR A 282 -8.76 6.70 -6.93
C THR A 282 -7.89 5.74 -6.11
N ALA A 283 -6.59 5.73 -6.45
CA ALA A 283 -5.48 5.48 -5.55
C ALA A 283 -4.34 6.42 -5.94
N ASN A 284 -4.40 7.68 -5.48
CA ASN A 284 -3.45 8.74 -5.82
C ASN A 284 -2.40 8.90 -4.73
N LEU A 285 -1.13 8.80 -5.12
CA LEU A 285 0.02 8.95 -4.23
C LEU A 285 0.43 10.43 -4.11
N ARG A 286 0.67 10.90 -2.88
CA ARG A 286 1.24 12.22 -2.60
C ARG A 286 2.34 12.14 -1.56
N VAL A 287 3.30 13.05 -1.65
CA VAL A 287 4.42 13.17 -0.71
C VAL A 287 4.49 14.61 -0.21
N PHE A 288 4.43 14.78 1.10
CA PHE A 288 4.54 16.05 1.78
C PHE A 288 5.92 16.18 2.42
N LEU A 289 6.62 17.26 2.05
CA LEU A 289 7.94 17.58 2.57
C LEU A 289 7.89 18.88 3.40
N PRO A 290 8.69 18.98 4.46
CA PRO A 290 8.91 20.25 5.15
C PRO A 290 9.49 21.32 4.22
N GLU A 291 9.22 22.58 4.53
CA GLU A 291 9.70 23.71 3.74
C GLU A 291 11.24 23.73 3.64
N GLY A 292 11.74 23.93 2.41
CA GLY A 292 13.17 23.98 2.12
C GLY A 292 13.84 22.63 1.89
N TYR A 293 13.11 21.52 2.02
CA TYR A 293 13.58 20.18 1.65
C TYR A 293 13.03 19.77 0.29
N SER A 294 13.75 18.88 -0.38
CA SER A 294 13.35 18.30 -1.66
C SER A 294 13.76 16.84 -1.71
N LEU A 295 13.16 16.08 -2.63
CA LEU A 295 13.61 14.74 -2.97
C LEU A 295 14.55 14.84 -4.17
N GLY A 296 15.65 14.11 -4.13
CA GLY A 296 16.62 14.08 -5.23
C GLY A 296 16.16 13.22 -6.40
N GLY A 297 16.70 13.53 -7.58
CA GLY A 297 16.45 12.83 -8.85
C GLY A 297 15.60 13.63 -9.82
N ASP A 298 15.52 13.14 -11.06
CA ASP A 298 14.84 13.82 -12.18
C ASP A 298 13.56 13.08 -12.63
N ASP A 299 13.03 12.19 -11.79
CA ASP A 299 11.86 11.39 -12.13
C ASP A 299 10.60 12.27 -12.29
N PRO A 300 9.82 12.12 -13.37
CA PRO A 300 8.63 12.92 -13.62
C PRO A 300 7.56 12.78 -12.53
N LEU A 301 7.46 11.63 -11.87
CA LEU A 301 6.52 11.38 -10.76
C LEU A 301 6.73 12.37 -9.62
N LEU A 302 7.99 12.70 -9.30
CA LEU A 302 8.32 13.64 -8.21
C LEU A 302 7.68 15.02 -8.43
N ASN A 303 7.57 15.47 -9.68
CA ASN A 303 6.94 16.76 -9.99
C ASN A 303 5.43 16.76 -9.76
N ASN A 304 4.80 15.58 -9.76
CA ASN A 304 3.35 15.43 -9.67
C ASN A 304 2.89 15.05 -8.26
N ILE A 305 3.71 14.32 -7.51
CA ILE A 305 3.32 13.83 -6.18
C ILE A 305 3.87 14.68 -5.03
N VAL A 306 4.95 15.44 -5.23
CA VAL A 306 5.61 16.17 -4.14
C VAL A 306 4.96 17.53 -3.94
N SER A 307 4.47 17.76 -2.72
CA SER A 307 3.99 19.06 -2.27
C SER A 307 4.85 19.55 -1.10
N THR A 308 5.45 20.73 -1.25
CA THR A 308 6.13 21.45 -0.15
C THR A 308 5.10 22.28 0.62
N THR A 309 4.17 21.62 1.29
CA THR A 309 3.16 22.24 2.16
C THR A 309 3.44 21.91 3.62
N PRO A 310 3.08 22.77 4.58
CA PRO A 310 3.20 22.45 6.00
C PRO A 310 2.44 21.15 6.30
N VAL A 311 3.17 20.15 6.81
CA VAL A 311 2.68 18.79 7.11
C VAL A 311 1.40 18.88 7.95
N PRO A 312 0.32 18.15 7.62
CA PRO A 312 -0.87 18.06 8.46
C PRO A 312 -0.47 17.54 9.84
N LEU A 313 -0.64 18.38 10.87
CA LEU A 313 -0.24 18.02 12.24
C LEU A 313 -1.08 16.82 12.72
N PRO A 314 -0.46 15.77 13.29
CA PRO A 314 -1.19 14.68 13.91
C PRO A 314 -2.18 15.22 14.96
N ALA A 315 -3.35 14.60 15.09
CA ALA A 315 -4.39 15.00 16.06
C ALA A 315 -3.86 15.11 17.51
N ALA A 316 -2.77 14.41 17.83
CA ALA A 316 -2.05 14.50 19.10
C ALA A 316 -1.51 15.92 19.41
N VAL A 317 -1.17 16.72 18.40
CA VAL A 317 -0.69 18.11 18.58
C VAL A 317 -1.84 19.02 19.01
N TRP A 318 -3.04 18.80 18.47
CA TRP A 318 -4.25 19.50 18.90
C TRP A 318 -4.69 19.11 20.32
N LEU A 319 -4.50 17.84 20.70
CA LEU A 319 -4.71 17.39 22.08
C LEU A 319 -3.71 17.99 23.06
N MET A 320 -2.44 18.15 22.67
CA MET A 320 -1.46 18.87 23.50
C MET A 320 -1.78 20.37 23.61
N ALA A 321 -2.19 21.03 22.53
CA ALA A 321 -2.61 22.42 22.57
C ALA A 321 -3.88 22.63 23.43
N GLY A 322 -4.86 21.73 23.33
CA GLY A 322 -6.06 21.72 24.18
C GLY A 322 -5.74 21.42 25.65
N GLY A 323 -4.79 20.52 25.91
CA GLY A 323 -4.32 20.19 27.26
C GLY A 323 -3.62 21.38 27.95
N ILE A 324 -2.83 22.16 27.22
CA ILE A 324 -2.15 23.36 27.76
C ILE A 324 -3.17 24.48 28.08
N ALA A 325 -4.24 24.62 27.29
CA ALA A 325 -5.28 25.61 27.54
C ALA A 325 -6.08 25.35 28.84
N LEU A 326 -6.17 24.08 29.29
CA LEU A 326 -6.85 23.71 30.54
C LEU A 326 -6.00 23.91 31.81
N ILE A 327 -4.68 24.14 31.67
CA ILE A 327 -3.75 24.26 32.82
C ILE A 327 -3.58 25.72 33.29
N PHE A 328 -4.15 26.71 32.59
CA PHE A 328 -4.20 28.09 33.08
C PHE A 328 -5.49 28.36 33.89
N PRO A 329 -5.45 28.37 35.24
CA PRO A 329 -6.58 28.83 36.02
C PRO A 329 -6.76 30.33 35.81
N VAL A 330 -7.91 30.72 35.25
CA VAL A 330 -8.41 32.10 35.24
C VAL A 330 -8.48 32.59 36.69
N ARG A 331 -7.49 33.39 37.12
CA ARG A 331 -7.56 34.16 38.37
C ARG A 331 -8.68 35.20 38.23
N ARG A 332 -9.89 34.81 38.64
CA ARG A 332 -11.05 35.70 38.75
C ARG A 332 -10.83 36.62 39.95
N LYS A 333 -10.39 37.86 39.71
CA LYS A 333 -10.44 38.94 40.71
C LYS A 333 -11.91 39.30 40.93
N ARG A 334 -12.46 38.97 42.10
CA ARG A 334 -13.70 39.59 42.61
C ARG A 334 -13.32 40.94 43.22
N GLY A 335 -14.13 41.96 42.92
CA GLY A 335 -14.10 43.26 43.60
C GLY A 335 -14.58 43.18 45.05
#